data_AF-A0A3M3KWX8-F1
#
_entry.id   AF-A0A3M3KWX8-F1
#
_cell.length_a   1.000
_cell.length_b   1.000
_cell.length_c   1.000
_cell.angle_alpha   90.00
_cell.angle_beta   90.00
_cell.angle_gamma   90.00
#
_symmetry.space_group_name_H-M   'P 1'
#
loop_
_entity.id
_entity.type
_entity.pdbx_description
1 polymer ?
#
loop_
_entity_poly.entity_id
_entity_poly.type
_entity_poly.pdbx_seq_one_letter_code
_entity_poly.pdbx_strand_id
1 'polypeptide(L)'
;MLVGMLSLALILASLGTEWVMVLASVGVSLLVLVVGTLLNDRIIKSRFDISYGMYLYAFPVQQLMINLSGLSFYASMLASVAVVIVLATLSWHWVEKPALNYMHRRTRSRLSTTPA
;
A
#
# COMPACT_ATOMS: atom_id res chain seq x y z
N MET A 1 18.68 -2.99 10.64
CA MET A 1 19.64 -1.88 10.82
C MET A 1 20.79 -1.93 9.81
N LEU A 2 21.54 -3.04 9.68
CA LEU A 2 22.61 -3.19 8.66
C LEU A 2 22.13 -2.89 7.23
N VAL A 3 21.01 -3.48 6.81
CA VAL A 3 20.40 -3.23 5.49
C VAL A 3 20.03 -1.76 5.30
N GLY A 4 19.61 -1.07 6.37
CA GLY A 4 19.32 0.37 6.34
C GLY A 4 20.58 1.19 6.07
N MET A 5 21.67 0.90 6.77
CA MET A 5 22.96 1.56 6.55
C MET A 5 23.49 1.30 5.13
N LEU A 6 23.38 0.07 4.63
CA LEU A 6 23.77 -0.27 3.25
C LEU A 6 22.90 0.45 2.22
N SER A 7 21.59 0.57 2.46
CA SER A 7 20.68 1.29 1.58
C SER A 7 21.00 2.79 1.53
N LEU A 8 21.34 3.40 2.68
CA LEU A 8 21.75 4.80 2.74
C LEU A 8 23.10 5.04 2.05
N ALA A 9 24.07 4.14 2.27
CA ALA A 9 25.36 4.18 1.59
C ALA A 9 25.19 4.05 0.07
N LEU A 10 24.29 3.18 -0.41
CA LEU A 10 23.99 3.02 -1.83
C LEU A 10 23.41 4.30 -2.44
N ILE A 11 22.48 4.97 -1.74
CA ILE A 11 21.92 6.25 -2.19
C ILE A 11 23.04 7.30 -2.30
N LEU A 12 23.82 7.48 -1.24
CA LEU A 12 24.87 8.49 -1.18
C LEU A 12 25.98 8.24 -2.21
N ALA A 13 26.41 6.99 -2.36
CA ALA A 13 27.43 6.61 -3.34
C ALA A 13 26.96 6.74 -4.80
N SER A 14 25.64 6.70 -5.05
CA SER A 14 25.09 6.87 -6.38
C SER A 14 25.01 8.33 -6.84
N LEU A 15 25.15 9.30 -5.93
CA LEU A 15 25.09 10.73 -6.25
C LEU A 15 26.22 11.12 -7.20
N GLY A 16 25.89 11.85 -8.26
CA GLY A 16 26.85 12.27 -9.28
C GLY A 16 27.22 11.20 -10.31
N THR A 17 26.60 10.02 -10.26
CA THR A 17 26.75 8.97 -11.28
C THR A 17 25.60 8.99 -12.29
N GLU A 18 25.84 8.48 -13.50
CA GLU A 18 24.78 8.30 -14.52
C GLU A 18 23.69 7.31 -14.06
N TRP A 19 24.03 6.42 -13.13
CA TRP A 19 23.16 5.39 -12.59
C TRP A 19 22.34 5.83 -11.39
N VAL A 20 22.38 7.12 -11.02
CA VAL A 20 21.73 7.64 -9.81
C VAL A 20 20.25 7.26 -9.74
N MET A 21 19.51 7.34 -10.86
CA MET A 21 18.08 7.01 -10.87
C MET A 21 17.83 5.56 -10.49
N VAL A 22 18.65 4.62 -10.97
CA VAL A 22 18.47 3.19 -10.72
C VAL A 22 18.92 2.86 -9.30
N LEU A 23 20.14 3.24 -8.94
CA LEU A 23 20.76 2.87 -7.66
C LEU A 23 20.08 3.57 -6.48
N ALA A 24 19.73 4.85 -6.61
CA ALA A 24 18.98 5.55 -5.59
C ALA A 24 17.57 4.99 -5.43
N SER A 25 16.88 4.59 -6.52
CA SER A 25 15.55 3.98 -6.41
C SER A 25 15.58 2.64 -5.67
N VAL A 26 16.58 1.79 -5.94
CA VAL A 26 16.79 0.53 -5.20
C VAL A 26 17.11 0.83 -3.73
N GLY A 27 18.02 1.78 -3.48
CA GLY A 27 18.38 2.19 -2.12
C GLY A 27 17.19 2.73 -1.34
N VAL A 28 16.39 3.63 -1.93
CA VAL A 28 15.17 4.17 -1.31
C VAL A 28 14.16 3.07 -1.03
N SER A 29 13.96 2.13 -1.95
CA SER A 29 13.04 1.00 -1.74
C SER A 29 13.45 0.15 -0.52
N LEU A 30 14.74 -0.18 -0.41
CA LEU A 30 15.27 -0.93 0.73
C LEU A 30 15.19 -0.13 2.03
N LEU A 31 15.48 1.17 1.97
CA LEU A 31 15.39 2.06 3.12
C LEU A 31 13.96 2.14 3.65
N VAL A 32 12.97 2.29 2.77
CA VAL A 32 11.54 2.30 3.12
C VAL A 32 11.12 0.99 3.77
N LEU A 33 11.56 -0.16 3.26
CA LEU A 33 11.28 -1.46 3.89
C LEU A 33 11.89 -1.58 5.30
N VAL A 34 13.14 -1.12 5.48
CA VAL A 34 13.80 -1.13 6.79
C VAL A 34 13.08 -0.20 7.76
N VAL A 35 12.72 1.01 7.33
CA VAL A 35 11.93 1.94 8.15
C VAL A 35 10.59 1.30 8.51
N GLY A 36 9.90 0.68 7.55
CA GLY A 36 8.62 0.00 7.78
C GLY A 36 8.70 -1.12 8.82
N THR A 37 9.78 -1.91 8.84
CA THR A 37 9.96 -2.98 9.84
C THR A 37 10.36 -2.48 11.23
N LEU A 38 10.87 -1.24 11.33
CA LEU A 38 11.13 -0.58 12.62
C LEU A 38 9.87 0.03 13.23
N LEU A 39 8.85 0.32 12.40
CA LEU A 39 7.58 0.84 12.87
C LEU A 39 6.72 -0.29 13.44
N ASN A 40 6.43 -0.23 14.73
CA ASN A 40 5.51 -1.16 15.38
C ASN A 40 4.07 -0.69 15.15
N ASP A 41 3.41 -1.24 14.13
CA ASP A 41 2.05 -0.87 13.81
C ASP A 41 1.06 -1.47 14.83
N ARG A 42 0.62 -0.62 15.77
CA ARG A 42 -0.37 -0.96 16.79
C ARG A 42 -1.80 -0.61 16.38
N ILE A 43 -1.98 0.20 15.33
CA ILE A 43 -3.27 0.82 14.99
C ILE A 43 -3.97 0.02 13.89
N ILE A 44 -3.23 -0.41 12.86
CA ILE A 44 -3.82 -1.06 11.68
C ILE A 44 -3.89 -2.58 11.84
N LYS A 45 -3.23 -3.15 12.86
CA LYS A 45 -3.14 -4.60 13.07
C LYS A 45 -4.54 -5.27 13.11
N SER A 46 -4.87 -5.92 12.00
CA SER A 46 -5.91 -6.93 11.80
C SER A 46 -7.40 -6.52 11.81
N ARG A 47 -7.78 -5.29 12.16
CA ARG A 47 -9.22 -4.93 12.27
C ARG A 47 -9.76 -4.13 11.09
N PHE A 48 -8.90 -3.44 10.36
CA PHE A 48 -9.29 -2.47 9.34
C PHE A 48 -8.34 -2.53 8.15
N ASP A 49 -8.59 -3.46 7.24
CA ASP A 49 -7.73 -3.69 6.09
C ASP A 49 -8.30 -3.03 4.83
N ILE A 50 -8.21 -1.70 4.76
CA ILE A 50 -8.60 -0.95 3.56
C ILE A 50 -7.52 -1.00 2.47
N SER A 51 -6.41 -1.71 2.68
CA SER A 51 -5.27 -1.70 1.76
C SER A 51 -5.65 -2.23 0.39
N TYR A 52 -6.53 -3.24 0.36
CA TYR A 52 -7.06 -3.80 -0.88
C TYR A 52 -7.89 -2.78 -1.66
N GLY A 53 -8.84 -2.11 -1.00
CA GLY A 53 -9.60 -1.02 -1.61
C GLY A 53 -8.71 0.12 -2.10
N MET A 54 -7.69 0.52 -1.32
CA MET A 54 -6.74 1.56 -1.73
C MET A 54 -6.01 1.16 -3.02
N TYR A 55 -5.55 -0.10 -3.12
CA TYR A 55 -4.91 -0.64 -4.32
C TYR A 55 -5.84 -0.59 -5.54
N LEU A 56 -7.10 -0.96 -5.36
CA LEU A 56 -8.07 -1.04 -6.44
C LEU A 56 -8.51 0.33 -6.97
N TYR A 57 -8.71 1.31 -6.07
CA TYR A 57 -9.24 2.62 -6.45
C TYR A 57 -8.18 3.69 -6.73
N ALA A 58 -6.94 3.54 -6.26
CA ALA A 58 -5.92 4.60 -6.37
C ALA A 58 -5.68 5.07 -7.81
N PHE A 59 -5.42 4.15 -8.74
CA PHE A 59 -5.16 4.49 -10.13
C PHE A 59 -6.36 5.12 -10.84
N PRO A 60 -7.56 4.51 -10.87
CA PRO A 60 -8.70 5.09 -11.59
C PRO A 60 -9.13 6.43 -11.00
N VAL A 61 -9.12 6.61 -9.68
CA VAL A 61 -9.45 7.89 -9.05
C VAL A 61 -8.44 8.97 -9.44
N GLN A 62 -7.15 8.67 -9.39
CA GLN A 62 -6.12 9.64 -9.79
C GLN A 62 -6.25 10.01 -11.27
N GLN A 63 -6.56 9.05 -12.16
CA GLN A 63 -6.81 9.35 -13.57
C GLN A 63 -8.02 10.26 -13.76
N LEU A 64 -9.12 10.01 -13.06
CA LEU A 64 -10.30 10.88 -13.10
C LEU A 64 -9.97 12.29 -12.60
N MET A 65 -9.21 12.41 -11.51
CA MET A 65 -8.82 13.73 -10.98
C MET A 65 -7.93 14.49 -11.95
N ILE A 66 -6.94 13.84 -12.56
CA ILE A 66 -6.05 14.49 -13.54
C ILE A 66 -6.82 14.95 -14.78
N ASN A 67 -7.78 14.15 -15.27
CA ASN A 67 -8.47 14.44 -16.53
C ASN A 67 -9.68 15.36 -16.37
N LEU A 68 -10.36 15.37 -15.21
CA LEU A 68 -11.66 16.03 -15.06
C LEU A 68 -11.68 17.20 -14.07
N SER A 69 -10.76 17.25 -13.09
CA SER A 69 -10.86 18.23 -12.00
C SER A 69 -10.31 19.63 -12.34
N GLY A 70 -9.40 19.73 -13.31
CA GLY A 70 -8.65 20.97 -13.59
C GLY A 70 -7.74 21.43 -12.44
N LEU A 71 -7.55 20.61 -11.40
CA LEU A 71 -6.70 20.92 -10.26
C LEU A 71 -5.21 20.83 -10.64
N SER A 72 -4.39 21.61 -9.95
CA SER A 72 -2.94 21.45 -10.02
C SER A 72 -2.51 20.05 -9.54
N PHE A 73 -1.31 19.62 -9.90
CA PHE A 73 -0.81 18.28 -9.57
C PHE A 73 -0.95 17.93 -8.08
N TYR A 74 -0.51 18.80 -7.18
CA TYR A 74 -0.58 18.53 -5.74
C TYR A 74 -2.01 18.56 -5.21
N ALA A 75 -2.86 19.45 -5.73
CA ALA A 75 -4.25 19.50 -5.33
C ALA A 75 -5.03 18.26 -5.80
N SER A 76 -4.79 17.79 -7.03
CA SER A 76 -5.41 16.56 -7.55
C SER A 76 -4.91 15.32 -6.83
N MET A 77 -3.64 15.27 -6.44
CA MET A 77 -3.08 14.20 -5.62
C MET A 77 -3.75 14.14 -4.24
N LEU A 78 -3.85 15.27 -3.53
CA LEU A 78 -4.50 15.31 -2.22
C LEU A 78 -5.99 14.96 -2.28
N ALA A 79 -6.69 15.48 -3.29
CA ALA A 79 -8.09 15.13 -3.55
C ALA A 79 -8.26 13.63 -3.82
N SER A 80 -7.38 13.04 -4.63
CA SER A 80 -7.40 11.61 -4.93
C SER A 80 -7.18 10.77 -3.67
N VAL A 81 -6.19 11.11 -2.83
CA VAL A 81 -5.94 10.41 -1.57
C VAL A 81 -7.20 10.42 -0.68
N ALA A 82 -7.86 11.58 -0.55
CA ALA A 82 -9.09 11.68 0.24
C ALA A 82 -10.22 10.80 -0.32
N VAL A 83 -10.45 10.86 -1.64
CA VAL A 83 -11.49 10.07 -2.30
C VAL A 83 -11.22 8.56 -2.20
N VAL A 84 -9.97 8.14 -2.43
CA VAL A 84 -9.57 6.73 -2.36
C VAL A 84 -9.75 6.19 -0.93
N ILE A 85 -9.39 6.94 0.11
CA ILE A 85 -9.60 6.52 1.51
C ILE A 85 -11.10 6.29 1.79
N VAL A 86 -11.97 7.19 1.31
CA VAL A 86 -13.43 7.05 1.46
C VAL A 86 -13.91 5.79 0.74
N LEU A 87 -13.59 5.63 -0.54
CA LEU A 87 -14.02 4.48 -1.34
C LEU A 87 -13.50 3.16 -0.80
N ALA A 88 -12.23 3.11 -0.41
CA ALA A 88 -11.61 1.93 0.19
C ALA A 88 -12.27 1.57 1.53
N THR A 89 -12.60 2.58 2.34
CA THR A 89 -13.32 2.37 3.61
C THR A 89 -14.72 1.82 3.38
N LEU A 90 -15.47 2.36 2.42
CA LEU A 90 -16.81 1.86 2.07
C LEU A 90 -16.73 0.43 1.51
N SER A 91 -15.76 0.16 0.64
CA SER A 91 -15.47 -1.18 0.11
C SER A 91 -15.18 -2.18 1.21
N TRP A 92 -14.36 -1.82 2.20
CA TRP A 92 -14.08 -2.67 3.35
C TRP A 92 -15.34 -3.07 4.10
N HIS A 93 -16.20 -2.10 4.43
CA HIS A 93 -17.40 -2.36 5.23
C HIS A 93 -18.47 -3.17 4.49
N TRP A 94 -18.68 -2.89 3.20
CA TRP A 94 -19.82 -3.44 2.45
C TRP A 94 -19.46 -4.62 1.55
N VAL A 95 -18.20 -4.76 1.14
CA VAL A 95 -17.78 -5.79 0.17
C VAL A 95 -16.73 -6.71 0.77
N GLU A 96 -15.57 -6.18 1.16
CA GLU A 96 -14.40 -7.01 1.50
C GLU A 96 -14.60 -7.76 2.81
N LYS A 97 -15.00 -7.08 3.89
CA LYS A 97 -15.21 -7.72 5.20
C LYS A 97 -16.30 -8.80 5.15
N PRO A 98 -17.49 -8.58 4.53
CA PRO A 98 -18.47 -9.65 4.35
C PRO A 98 -17.95 -10.83 3.51
N ALA A 99 -17.27 -10.57 2.40
CA ALA A 99 -16.73 -11.60 1.52
C ALA A 99 -15.66 -12.45 2.21
N LEU A 100 -14.73 -11.81 2.93
CA LEU A 100 -13.71 -12.50 3.72
C LEU A 100 -14.34 -13.36 4.82
N ASN A 101 -15.32 -12.83 5.55
CA ASN A 101 -16.02 -13.60 6.59
C ASN A 101 -16.74 -14.83 6.01
N TYR A 102 -17.35 -14.70 4.83
CA TYR A 102 -17.96 -15.81 4.12
C TYR A 102 -16.93 -16.88 3.70
N MET A 103 -15.82 -16.45 3.11
CA MET A 103 -14.75 -17.35 2.67
C MET A 103 -14.10 -18.08 3.87
N HIS A 104 -13.75 -17.37 4.94
CA HIS A 104 -13.15 -17.98 6.13
C HIS A 104 -14.04 -19.06 6.75
N ARG A 105 -15.37 -18.86 6.78
CA ARG A 105 -16.33 -19.87 7.26
C ARG A 105 -16.31 -21.12 6.37
N ARG A 106 -16.32 -20.94 5.03
CA ARG A 106 -16.25 -22.06 4.08
C ARG A 106 -14.95 -22.85 4.18
N THR A 107 -13.81 -22.17 4.26
CA THR A 107 -12.50 -22.84 4.37
C THR A 107 -12.41 -23.66 5.66
N ARG A 108 -12.87 -23.11 6.79
CA ARG A 108 -12.89 -23.84 8.07
C ARG A 108 -13.78 -25.09 8.00
N SER A 109 -14.96 -24.99 7.36
CA SER A 109 -15.86 -26.13 7.15
C SER A 109 -15.25 -27.24 6.26
N ARG A 110 -14.51 -26.87 5.21
CA ARG A 110 -13.85 -27.86 4.34
C ARG A 110 -12.73 -28.61 5.06
N LEU A 111 -11.93 -27.91 5.86
CA LEU A 111 -10.84 -28.52 6.63
C LEU A 111 -11.34 -29.50 7.70
N SER A 112 -12.54 -29.30 8.25
CA SER A 112 -13.14 -30.25 9.20
C SER A 112 -13.71 -31.52 8.55
N THR A 113 -13.85 -31.57 7.22
CA THR A 113 -14.48 -32.69 6.51
C THR A 113 -13.52 -33.56 5.70
N THR A 114 -12.23 -33.22 5.64
CA THR A 114 -11.21 -34.06 4.99
C THR A 114 -10.76 -35.16 5.97
N PRO A 115 -11.01 -36.46 5.69
CA PRO A 115 -10.48 -37.54 6.51
C PRO A 115 -8.95 -37.61 6.37
N ALA A 116 -8.26 -37.91 7.48
CA ALA A 116 -6.81 -37.99 7.59
C ALA A 116 -6.20 -39.13 6.78
#